data_AF-A0A1G5ZSB3-F1
#
_entry.id   AF-A0A1G5ZSB3-F1
#
_cell.length_a   1.000
_cell.length_b   1.000
_cell.length_c   1.000
_cell.angle_alpha   90.00
_cell.angle_beta   90.00
_cell.angle_gamma   90.00
#
_symmetry.space_group_name_H-M   'P 1'
#
loop_
_entity.id
_entity.type
_entity.pdbx_description
1 polymer ?
#
loop_
_entity_poly.entity_id
_entity_poly.type
_entity_poly.pdbx_seq_one_letter_code
_entity_poly.pdbx_strand_id
1 'polypeptide(L)' 'MPHSYDEFVHLQNIRHFEKKLETETDPENRDMLRRLLAEEKTKILQPTNSRSAKD' A
#
# COMPACT_ATOMS: atom_id res chain seq x y z
N MET A 1 16.46 2.05 -3.37
CA MET A 1 16.43 1.45 -2.02
C MET A 1 15.52 2.33 -1.19
N PRO A 2 14.55 1.78 -0.44
CA PRO A 2 13.67 2.59 0.40
C PRO A 2 14.47 3.38 1.43
N HIS A 3 14.08 4.63 1.64
CA HIS A 3 14.72 5.59 2.53
C HIS A 3 14.35 5.38 4.00
N SER A 4 13.27 4.64 4.29
CA SER A 4 12.83 4.25 5.63
C SER A 4 12.20 2.85 5.67
N TYR A 5 12.04 2.30 6.87
CA TYR A 5 11.29 1.06 7.07
C TYR A 5 9.82 1.21 6.64
N ASP A 6 9.21 2.37 6.88
CA ASP A 6 7.83 2.64 6.47
C ASP A 6 7.68 2.62 4.94
N GLU A 7 8.63 3.23 4.22
CA GLU A 7 8.66 3.15 2.76
C GLU A 7 8.84 1.71 2.27
N PHE A 8 9.68 0.92 2.94
CA PHE A 8 9.83 -0.50 2.63
C PHE A 8 8.50 -1.25 2.80
N VAL A 9 7.78 -1.01 3.90
CA VAL A 9 6.47 -1.63 4.17
C VAL A 9 5.46 -1.26 3.08
N HIS A 10 5.37 0.02 2.71
CA HIS A 10 4.48 0.45 1.62
C HIS A 10 4.82 -0.22 0.29
N LEU A 11 6.11 -0.34 -0.04
CA LEU A 11 6.55 -1.04 -1.25
C LEU A 11 6.22 -2.54 -1.22
N GLN A 12 6.34 -3.21 -0.07
CA GLN A 12 5.94 -4.62 0.06
C GLN A 12 4.43 -4.79 -0.07
N ASN A 13 3.64 -3.90 0.54
CA ASN A 13 2.18 -3.92 0.43
C ASN A 13 1.71 -3.75 -1.02
N ILE A 14 2.31 -2.82 -1.76
CA ILE A 14 2.04 -2.63 -3.20
C ILE A 14 2.28 -3.93 -3.97
N ARG A 15 3.46 -4.54 -3.81
CA ARG A 15 3.80 -5.79 -4.50
C ARG A 15 2.83 -6.92 -4.16
N HIS A 16 2.44 -7.00 -2.89
CA HIS A 16 1.50 -8.00 -2.39
C HIS A 16 0.10 -7.83 -3.00
N PHE A 17 -0.42 -6.60 -3.03
CA PHE A 17 -1.73 -6.32 -3.61
C PHE A 17 -1.74 -6.51 -5.13
N GLU A 18 -0.68 -6.09 -5.83
CA GLU A 18 -0.51 -6.36 -7.26
C GLU A 18 -0.51 -7.87 -7.54
N LYS A 19 0.23 -8.65 -6.73
CA LYS A 19 0.27 -10.11 -6.87
C LYS A 19 -1.09 -10.76 -6.61
N LYS A 20 -1.82 -10.31 -5.59
CA LYS A 20 -3.17 -10.82 -5.30
C LYS A 20 -4.16 -10.53 -6.42
N LEU A 21 -4.08 -9.36 -7.05
CA LEU A 21 -4.95 -8.97 -8.17
C LEU A 21 -4.78 -9.87 -9.40
N GLU A 22 -3.64 -10.55 -9.57
CA GLU A 22 -3.43 -11.48 -10.69
C GLU A 22 -4.35 -12.70 -10.61
N THR A 23 -4.70 -13.15 -9.40
CA THR A 23 -5.46 -14.40 -9.18
C THR A 23 -6.83 -14.18 -8.58
N GLU A 24 -7.13 -12.98 -8.07
CA GLU A 24 -8.43 -12.68 -7.48
C GLU A 24 -9.52 -12.61 -8.57
N THR A 25 -10.55 -13.42 -8.41
CA THR A 25 -11.69 -13.50 -9.34
C THR A 25 -12.93 -12.84 -8.78
N ASP A 26 -13.03 -12.72 -7.46
CA ASP A 26 -14.18 -12.10 -6.81
C ASP A 26 -14.19 -10.57 -7.07
N PRO A 27 -15.27 -10.01 -7.63
CA PRO A 27 -15.34 -8.59 -7.97
C PRO A 27 -15.21 -7.66 -6.75
N GLU A 28 -15.81 -8.01 -5.62
CA GLU A 28 -15.78 -7.17 -4.41
C GLU A 28 -14.37 -7.14 -3.81
N ASN A 29 -13.71 -8.30 -3.74
CA ASN A 29 -12.33 -8.40 -3.30
C ASN A 29 -11.36 -7.70 -4.25
N ARG A 30 -11.57 -7.78 -5.58
CA ARG A 30 -10.76 -7.03 -6.55
C ARG A 30 -10.89 -5.52 -6.35
N ASP A 31 -12.10 -5.03 -6.13
CA ASP A 31 -12.32 -3.60 -5.93
C ASP A 31 -11.74 -3.12 -4.60
N MET A 32 -11.84 -3.92 -3.54
CA MET A 32 -11.14 -3.66 -2.29
C MET A 32 -9.62 -3.61 -2.49
N LEU A 33 -9.03 -4.61 -3.14
CA LEU A 33 -7.58 -4.68 -3.41
C LEU A 33 -7.11 -3.48 -4.24
N ARG A 34 -7.90 -3.02 -5.21
CA ARG A 34 -7.59 -1.81 -6.00
C ARG A 34 -7.59 -0.55 -5.14
N ARG A 35 -8.54 -0.39 -4.22
CA ARG A 35 -8.59 0.75 -3.29
C ARG A 35 -7.36 0.76 -2.38
N LEU A 36 -7.05 -0.38 -1.76
CA LEU A 36 -5.86 -0.52 -0.90
C LEU A 36 -4.56 -0.26 -1.66
N LEU A 37 -4.45 -0.76 -2.90
CA LEU A 37 -3.29 -0.49 -3.74
C LEU A 37 -3.12 1.00 -4.07
N ALA A 38 -4.23 1.71 -4.33
CA ALA A 38 -4.20 3.15 -4.56
C ALA A 38 -3.74 3.91 -3.30
N GLU A 39 -4.24 3.53 -2.12
CA GLU A 39 -3.83 4.11 -0.83
C GLU A 39 -2.33 3.89 -0.53
N GLU A 40 -1.78 2.70 -0.78
CA GLU A 40 -0.35 2.48 -0.57
C GLU A 40 0.51 3.29 -1.57
N LYS A 41 0.04 3.43 -2.83
CA LYS A 41 0.72 4.26 -3.83
C LYS A 41 0.72 5.75 -3.45
N THR A 42 -0.35 6.27 -2.84
CA THR A 42 -0.37 7.67 -2.39
C THR A 42 0.56 7.92 -1.20
N LYS A 43 0.73 6.95 -0.29
CA LYS A 43 1.67 7.04 0.85
C LYS A 43 3.14 7.09 0.43
N ILE A 44 3.48 6.55 -0.74
CA ILE A 44 4.83 6.71 -1.31
C ILE A 44 5.01 8.08 -1.96
N LEU A 45 3.97 8.59 -2.64
CA LEU A 45 4.02 9.90 -3.32
C LEU A 45 3.96 11.07 -2.34
N GLN A 46 3.36 10.87 -1.18
CA GLN A 46 3.33 11.81 -0.08
C GLN A 46 4.11 11.19 1.08
N PRO A 47 5.43 11.42 1.20
CA PRO A 47 6.17 11.04 2.39
C PRO A 47 5.69 11.92 3.55
N THR A 48 4.52 11.60 4.09
CA THR A 48 4.02 12.24 5.29
C THR A 48 4.85 11.70 6.44
N ASN A 49 5.53 12.62 7.13
CA ASN A 49 6.09 12.42 8.46
C ASN A 49 5.02 11.86 9.40
N SER A 50 4.79 10.55 9.37
CA SER A 50 3.80 9.89 10.22
C SER A 50 4.47 9.47 11.52
N ARG A 51 5.05 10.45 12.21
CA ARG A 51 5.23 10.40 13.66
C ARG A 51 4.15 11.31 14.25
N SER A 52 2.90 10.86 14.18
CA SER A 52 1.88 11.40 15.09
C SER A 52 2.23 10.86 16.47
N ALA A 53 2.86 11.73 17.24
CA ALA A 53 2.95 11.62 18.68
C ALA A 53 1.57 11.23 19.23
N LYS A 54 1.56 10.20 20.08
CA LYS A 54 0.49 10.02 21.04
C LYS A 54 0.58 11.19 22.02
N ASP A 55 -0.47 12.00 22.09
CA ASP A 55 -0.83 12.75 23.30
C ASP A 55 -2.06 12.07 23.93
#